data_AF-A0A8S8YMI3-F1
#
_entry.id   AF-A0A8S8YMI3-F1
#
_cell.length_a   1.000
_cell.length_b   1.000
_cell.length_c   1.000
_cell.angle_alpha   90.00
_cell.angle_beta   90.00
_cell.angle_gamma   90.00
#
_symmetry.space_group_name_H-M   'P 1'
#
loop_
_entity.id
_entity.type
_entity.pdbx_description
1 polymer ?
#
loop_
_entity_poly.entity_id
_entity_poly.type
_entity_poly.pdbx_seq_one_letter_code
_entity_poly.pdbx_strand_id
1 'polypeptide(L)'
;MLRIEAGAKGADAGQLFHNLLLSKDAEADSIPELEVSENDVVGCGHGTANGPVDDDQMFYLSTRGFDDAEARDVLVAAFLNATLTEMGSEVLHEHLLKTLTRIWRLNCNQNMPSYLIVQSEGLVKSHVIGS
;
A
#
# COMPACT_ATOMS: atom_id res chain seq x y z
N MET A 1 -2.30 3.53 14.26
CA MET A 1 -2.07 4.71 15.12
C MET A 1 -0.58 4.87 15.28
N LEU A 2 -0.04 6.04 14.93
CA LEU A 2 1.35 6.40 15.11
C LEU A 2 1.48 7.18 16.43
N ARG A 3 2.42 6.77 17.30
CA ARG A 3 2.68 7.45 18.57
C ARG A 3 4.12 7.91 18.63
N ILE A 4 4.33 9.16 19.08
CA ILE A 4 5.62 9.69 19.45
C ILE A 4 5.61 9.92 20.96
N GLU A 5 6.31 9.05 21.69
CA GLU A 5 6.40 9.08 23.15
C GLU A 5 7.32 10.21 23.63
N ALA A 6 7.07 10.69 24.86
CA ALA A 6 7.94 11.66 25.51
C ALA A 6 9.38 11.09 25.64
N GLY A 7 10.38 11.87 25.27
CA GLY A 7 11.79 11.45 25.22
C GLY A 7 12.26 11.02 23.82
N ALA A 8 11.37 10.86 22.84
CA ALA A 8 11.72 10.57 21.45
C ALA A 8 12.21 11.82 20.69
N LYS A 9 13.23 12.48 21.23
CA LYS A 9 13.80 13.71 20.65
C LYS A 9 14.38 13.45 19.26
N GLY A 10 14.22 14.43 18.38
CA GLY A 10 14.64 14.34 17.00
C GLY A 10 13.84 13.34 16.16
N ALA A 11 12.71 12.83 16.66
CA ALA A 11 11.90 11.89 15.89
C ALA A 11 11.42 12.51 14.56
N ASP A 12 11.70 11.79 13.48
CA ASP A 12 11.05 11.92 12.18
C ASP A 12 10.24 10.64 12.00
N ALA A 13 8.93 10.72 11.77
CA ALA A 13 8.05 9.56 11.63
C ALA A 13 6.83 9.85 10.75
N GLY A 14 6.57 9.00 9.75
CA GLY A 14 5.39 9.11 8.90
C GLY A 14 4.66 7.79 8.67
N GLN A 15 3.33 7.86 8.60
CA GLN A 15 2.46 6.72 8.28
C GLN A 15 1.68 7.00 6.99
N LEU A 16 1.83 6.16 5.98
CA LEU A 16 1.14 6.33 4.70
C LEU A 16 0.37 5.07 4.32
N PHE A 17 -0.92 5.22 4.06
CA PHE A 17 -1.77 4.17 3.51
C PHE A 17 -1.97 4.37 2.02
N HIS A 18 -1.66 3.37 1.22
CA HIS A 18 -2.04 3.33 -0.19
C HIS A 18 -3.13 2.29 -0.38
N ASN A 19 -4.23 2.68 -1.02
CA ASN A 19 -5.36 1.79 -1.29
C ASN A 19 -5.69 1.80 -2.78
N LEU A 20 -5.64 0.62 -3.40
CA LEU A 20 -6.10 0.41 -4.76
C LEU A 20 -7.53 -0.14 -4.73
N LEU A 21 -8.48 0.64 -5.27
CA LEU A 21 -9.90 0.28 -5.38
C LEU A 21 -10.13 -0.49 -6.68
N LEU A 22 -10.66 -1.70 -6.57
CA LEU A 22 -10.76 -2.63 -7.72
C LEU A 22 -12.16 -2.68 -8.34
N SER A 23 -13.10 -1.94 -7.78
CA SER A 23 -14.49 -1.86 -8.22
C SER A 23 -15.07 -0.50 -7.88
N LYS A 24 -16.16 -0.15 -8.57
CA LYS A 24 -16.84 1.15 -8.40
C LYS A 24 -17.50 1.32 -7.04
N ASP A 25 -17.88 0.21 -6.42
CA ASP A 25 -18.51 0.18 -5.09
C ASP A 25 -17.48 -0.09 -3.97
N ALA A 26 -16.18 -0.15 -4.29
CA ALA A 26 -15.14 -0.29 -3.26
C ALA A 26 -14.92 1.05 -2.56
N GLU A 27 -14.91 1.00 -1.24
CA GLU A 27 -14.64 2.14 -0.36
C GLU A 27 -13.44 1.80 0.51
N ALA A 28 -12.55 2.78 0.75
CA ALA A 28 -11.43 2.60 1.66
C ALA A 28 -11.46 3.66 2.75
N ASP A 29 -11.91 3.24 3.94
CA ASP A 29 -11.89 4.06 5.14
C ASP A 29 -10.54 3.93 5.84
N SER A 30 -9.73 4.98 5.74
CA SER A 30 -8.52 5.10 6.54
C SER A 30 -8.70 6.25 7.52
N ILE A 31 -8.74 5.93 8.81
CA ILE A 31 -8.70 6.91 9.91
C ILE A 31 -7.33 6.78 10.58
N PRO A 32 -6.28 7.39 10.01
CA PRO A 32 -4.99 7.45 10.68
C PRO A 32 -5.09 8.28 11.96
N GLU A 33 -4.63 7.72 13.06
CA GLU A 33 -4.50 8.41 14.34
C GLU A 33 -3.03 8.71 14.63
N LEU A 34 -2.73 9.96 15.02
CA LEU A 34 -1.39 10.42 15.39
C LEU A 34 -1.45 11.06 16.80
N GLU A 35 -0.62 10.55 17.71
CA GLU A 35 -0.47 11.07 19.07
C GLU A 35 0.99 11.48 19.28
N VAL A 36 1.22 12.75 19.65
CA VAL A 36 2.58 13.31 19.82
C VAL A 36 2.71 13.90 21.21
N SER A 37 3.57 13.29 22.02
CA SER A 37 3.85 13.67 23.41
C SER A 37 5.25 14.25 23.59
N GLU A 38 5.98 14.51 22.51
CA GLU A 38 7.31 15.13 22.49
C GLU A 38 7.30 16.43 21.67
N ASN A 39 7.94 17.47 22.20
CA ASN A 39 7.98 18.80 21.56
C ASN A 39 9.16 18.95 20.60
N ASP A 40 10.23 18.18 20.81
CA ASP A 40 11.45 18.21 20.00
C ASP A 40 11.40 17.12 18.91
N VAL A 41 10.49 17.27 17.96
CA VAL A 41 10.35 16.37 16.79
C VAL A 41 10.80 17.07 15.51
N VAL A 42 11.48 16.34 14.62
CA VAL A 42 11.90 16.85 13.30
C VAL A 42 10.70 16.91 12.36
N GLY A 43 9.83 15.89 12.42
CA GLY A 43 8.66 15.79 11.57
C GLY A 43 7.74 14.66 12.00
N CYS A 44 6.44 14.89 11.91
CA CYS A 44 5.46 13.82 12.03
C CYS A 44 4.31 14.04 11.06
N GLY A 45 3.83 12.97 10.45
CA GLY A 45 2.77 13.07 9.46
C GLY A 45 2.04 11.76 9.24
N HIS A 46 0.82 11.86 8.78
CA HIS A 46 0.08 10.73 8.26
C HIS A 46 -0.60 11.11 6.95
N GLY A 47 -0.76 10.13 6.08
CA GLY A 47 -1.44 10.31 4.81
C GLY A 47 -2.18 9.06 4.39
N THR A 48 -3.18 9.27 3.53
CA THR A 48 -3.88 8.20 2.84
C THR A 48 -4.01 8.61 1.38
N ALA A 49 -3.64 7.70 0.49
CA ALA A 49 -3.85 7.81 -0.95
C ALA A 49 -4.76 6.67 -1.39
N ASN A 50 -6.00 7.00 -1.70
CA ASN A 50 -7.00 6.08 -2.24
C ASN A 50 -7.17 6.37 -3.74
N GLY A 51 -7.13 5.34 -4.58
CA GLY A 51 -7.35 5.51 -6.01
C GLY A 51 -7.92 4.25 -6.65
N PRO A 52 -8.83 4.39 -7.64
CA PRO A 52 -9.20 3.27 -8.49
C PRO A 52 -8.01 2.83 -9.35
N VAL A 53 -8.15 1.66 -9.96
CA VAL A 53 -7.29 1.29 -11.09
C VAL A 53 -7.35 2.38 -12.16
N ASP A 54 -6.19 2.83 -12.63
CA ASP A 54 -6.07 3.90 -13.62
C ASP A 54 -6.52 3.43 -15.01
N ASP A 55 -7.57 4.04 -15.54
CA ASP A 55 -8.15 3.73 -16.85
C ASP A 55 -7.15 3.97 -18.00
N ASP A 56 -6.23 4.94 -17.88
CA ASP A 56 -5.20 5.19 -18.89
C ASP A 56 -4.15 4.07 -18.88
N GLN A 57 -3.82 3.54 -17.69
CA GLN A 57 -2.92 2.38 -17.57
C GLN A 57 -3.59 1.11 -18.12
N MET A 58 -4.87 0.91 -17.84
CA MET A 58 -5.67 -0.18 -18.41
C MET A 58 -5.73 -0.08 -19.93
N PHE A 59 -6.02 1.11 -20.46
CA PHE A 59 -6.03 1.36 -21.90
C PHE A 59 -4.65 1.08 -22.51
N TYR A 60 -3.57 1.59 -21.89
CA TYR A 60 -2.21 1.33 -22.36
C TYR A 60 -1.89 -0.16 -22.44
N LEU A 61 -2.20 -0.94 -21.40
CA LEU A 61 -1.98 -2.40 -21.40
C LEU A 61 -2.83 -3.10 -22.47
N SER A 62 -4.09 -2.66 -22.67
CA SER A 62 -4.93 -3.22 -23.74
C SER A 62 -4.31 -3.03 -25.13
N THR A 63 -3.67 -1.88 -25.40
CA THR A 63 -2.97 -1.64 -26.69
C THR A 63 -1.75 -2.54 -26.88
N ARG A 64 -1.24 -3.14 -25.79
CA ARG A 64 -0.14 -4.11 -25.81
C ARG A 64 -0.62 -5.56 -25.90
N GLY A 65 -1.93 -5.77 -26.03
CA GLY A 65 -2.53 -7.09 -26.24
C GLY A 65 -2.93 -7.82 -24.97
N PHE A 66 -2.90 -7.16 -23.81
CA PHE A 66 -3.46 -7.73 -22.57
C PHE A 66 -4.98 -7.63 -22.61
N ASP A 67 -5.66 -8.69 -22.19
CA ASP A 67 -7.09 -8.58 -21.90
C ASP A 67 -7.33 -7.80 -20.59
N ASP A 68 -8.59 -7.44 -20.34
CA ASP A 68 -8.99 -6.64 -19.18
C ASP A 68 -8.68 -7.32 -17.83
N ALA A 69 -8.72 -8.65 -17.77
CA ALA A 69 -8.37 -9.39 -16.56
C ALA A 69 -6.86 -9.45 -16.36
N GLU A 70 -6.10 -9.71 -17.43
CA GLU A 70 -4.64 -9.73 -17.40
C GLU A 70 -4.06 -8.35 -17.06
N ALA A 71 -4.62 -7.27 -17.63
CA ALA A 71 -4.20 -5.91 -17.34
C ALA A 71 -4.39 -5.57 -15.86
N ARG A 72 -5.55 -5.93 -15.27
CA ARG A 72 -5.78 -5.76 -13.83
C ARG A 72 -4.81 -6.59 -12.98
N ASP A 73 -4.57 -7.84 -13.34
CA ASP A 73 -3.60 -8.71 -12.67
C ASP A 73 -2.21 -8.06 -12.63
N VAL A 74 -1.76 -7.48 -13.74
CA VAL A 74 -0.47 -6.77 -13.84
C VAL A 74 -0.44 -5.54 -12.94
N LEU A 75 -1.49 -4.73 -12.94
CA LEU A 75 -1.54 -3.51 -12.12
C LEU A 75 -1.59 -3.82 -10.62
N VAL A 76 -2.35 -4.84 -10.21
CA VAL A 76 -2.39 -5.30 -8.81
C VAL A 76 -1.03 -5.85 -8.39
N ALA A 77 -0.39 -6.67 -9.23
CA ALA A 77 0.94 -7.20 -8.94
C ALA A 77 1.98 -6.06 -8.82
N ALA A 78 1.93 -5.07 -9.70
CA ALA A 78 2.81 -3.89 -9.65
C ALA A 78 2.59 -3.07 -8.37
N PHE A 79 1.33 -2.87 -7.97
CA PHE A 79 0.98 -2.17 -6.73
C PHE A 79 1.56 -2.88 -5.49
N LEU A 80 1.36 -4.20 -5.37
CA LEU A 80 1.91 -4.99 -4.27
C LEU A 80 3.44 -5.00 -4.27
N ASN A 81 4.03 -5.09 -5.46
CA ASN A 81 5.48 -5.14 -5.63
C ASN A 81 6.18 -3.90 -5.08
N ALA A 82 5.58 -2.70 -5.24
CA ALA A 82 6.15 -1.45 -4.76
C ALA A 82 6.50 -1.50 -3.26
N THR A 83 5.63 -2.08 -2.44
CA THR A 83 5.84 -2.21 -0.99
C THR A 83 6.78 -3.37 -0.65
N LEU A 84 6.66 -4.50 -1.36
CA LEU A 84 7.54 -5.66 -1.12
C LEU A 84 9.00 -5.37 -1.44
N THR A 85 9.29 -4.45 -2.38
CA THR A 85 10.66 -4.07 -2.73
C THR A 85 11.39 -3.38 -1.57
N GLU A 86 10.67 -2.69 -0.68
CA GLU A 86 11.28 -1.98 0.47
C GLU A 86 11.75 -2.92 1.59
N MET A 87 11.30 -4.18 1.60
CA MET A 87 11.59 -5.14 2.68
C MET A 87 13.05 -5.68 2.69
N GLY A 88 13.82 -5.43 1.64
CA GLY A 88 15.27 -5.70 1.59
C GLY A 88 15.72 -7.17 1.44
N SER A 89 14.81 -8.15 1.48
CA SER A 89 15.13 -9.58 1.30
C SER A 89 14.54 -10.13 -0.01
N GLU A 90 15.40 -10.51 -0.95
CA GLU A 90 15.00 -11.01 -2.28
C GLU A 90 14.22 -12.34 -2.18
N VAL A 91 14.66 -13.26 -1.31
CA VAL A 91 13.99 -14.55 -1.09
C VAL A 91 12.57 -14.35 -0.53
N LEU A 92 12.43 -13.42 0.43
CA LEU A 92 11.13 -13.12 1.04
C LEU A 92 10.22 -12.41 0.03
N HIS A 93 10.79 -11.46 -0.73
CA HIS A 93 10.10 -10.74 -1.77
C HIS A 93 9.49 -11.69 -2.81
N GLU A 94 10.30 -12.58 -3.39
CA GLU A 94 9.82 -13.55 -4.39
C GLU A 94 8.73 -14.45 -3.81
N HIS A 95 8.91 -14.93 -2.59
CA HIS A 95 7.94 -15.79 -1.93
C HIS A 95 6.60 -15.09 -1.68
N LEU A 96 6.63 -13.85 -1.19
CA LEU A 96 5.44 -13.04 -0.92
C LEU A 96 4.73 -12.65 -2.20
N LEU A 97 5.46 -12.16 -3.21
CA LEU A 97 4.88 -11.77 -4.49
C LEU A 97 4.15 -12.95 -5.16
N LYS A 98 4.79 -14.12 -5.18
CA LYS A 98 4.19 -15.35 -5.72
C LYS A 98 2.97 -15.80 -4.92
N THR A 99 3.02 -15.69 -3.59
CA THR A 99 1.92 -16.10 -2.71
C THR A 99 0.73 -15.18 -2.84
N LEU A 100 0.94 -13.86 -2.84
CA LEU A 100 -0.11 -12.85 -2.95
C LEU A 100 -0.77 -12.90 -4.33
N THR A 101 0.01 -12.99 -5.41
CA THR A 101 -0.53 -13.14 -6.78
C THR A 101 -1.35 -14.42 -6.93
N ARG A 102 -0.93 -15.50 -6.27
CA ARG A 102 -1.70 -16.75 -6.24
C ARG A 102 -3.02 -16.61 -5.48
N ILE A 103 -3.00 -16.00 -4.29
CA ILE A 103 -4.21 -15.76 -3.49
C ILE A 103 -5.18 -14.87 -4.26
N TRP A 104 -4.67 -13.81 -4.88
CA TRP A 104 -5.43 -12.94 -5.77
C TRP A 104 -6.19 -13.75 -6.84
N ARG A 105 -5.48 -14.52 -7.67
CA ARG A 105 -6.08 -15.32 -8.75
C ARG A 105 -7.10 -16.35 -8.27
N LEU A 106 -6.85 -16.98 -7.11
CA LEU A 106 -7.78 -17.95 -6.54
C LEU A 106 -9.10 -17.31 -6.08
N ASN A 107 -9.05 -16.06 -5.62
CA ASN A 107 -10.23 -15.31 -5.20
C ASN A 107 -10.94 -14.62 -6.38
N CYS A 108 -10.24 -14.29 -7.48
CA CYS A 108 -10.86 -13.77 -8.72
C CYS A 108 -11.96 -14.69 -9.26
N ASN A 109 -11.75 -16.01 -9.15
CA ASN A 109 -12.63 -17.01 -9.77
C ASN A 109 -13.90 -17.31 -8.95
N GLN A 110 -14.08 -16.68 -7.79
CA GLN A 110 -15.15 -16.98 -6.83
C GLN A 110 -16.20 -15.87 -6.73
N ASN A 111 -16.36 -15.01 -7.76
CA ASN A 111 -17.19 -13.81 -7.72
C ASN A 111 -16.67 -12.85 -6.63
N MET A 112 -15.65 -12.06 -6.98
CA MET A 112 -15.15 -11.06 -6.04
C MET A 112 -16.28 -10.15 -5.57
N PRO A 113 -16.37 -9.85 -4.26
CA PRO A 113 -17.32 -8.86 -3.78
C PRO A 113 -17.00 -7.50 -4.41
N SER A 114 -18.03 -6.70 -4.67
CA SER A 114 -17.95 -5.33 -5.22
C SER A 114 -17.14 -4.34 -4.37
N TYR A 115 -16.46 -4.82 -3.33
CA TYR A 115 -15.77 -4.05 -2.30
C TYR A 115 -14.37 -4.66 -2.06
N LEU A 116 -13.48 -4.61 -3.07
CA LEU A 116 -12.12 -5.10 -2.88
C LEU A 116 -11.11 -3.96 -2.93
N ILE A 117 -10.31 -3.89 -1.87
CA ILE A 117 -9.24 -2.93 -1.66
C ILE A 117 -7.95 -3.71 -1.50
N VAL A 118 -6.90 -3.29 -2.18
CA VAL A 118 -5.53 -3.72 -1.85
C VAL A 118 -4.87 -2.58 -1.09
N GLN A 119 -4.61 -2.80 0.20
CA GLN A 119 -3.94 -1.83 1.06
C GLN A 119 -2.46 -2.16 1.19
N SER A 120 -1.60 -1.16 1.04
CA SER A 120 -0.21 -1.22 1.46
C SER A 120 0.13 -0.10 2.44
N GLU A 121 0.96 -0.42 3.43
CA GLU A 121 1.42 0.50 4.45
C GLU A 121 2.88 0.84 4.20
N GLY A 122 3.16 2.12 3.98
CA GLY A 122 4.51 2.67 3.91
C GLY A 122 4.87 3.39 5.20
N LEU A 123 6.04 3.08 5.76
CA LEU A 123 6.61 3.78 6.91
C LEU A 123 7.61 4.80 6.38
N VAL A 124 7.21 6.07 6.36
CA VAL A 124 8.10 7.15 5.91
C VAL A 124 9.02 7.48 7.08
N LYS A 125 10.20 6.83 7.09
CA LYS A 125 11.34 7.02 8.00
C LYS A 125 10.96 7.20 9.47
N SER A 126 11.21 6.19 10.31
CA SER A 126 11.39 6.38 11.75
C SER A 126 12.88 6.58 12.06
N HIS A 127 13.37 7.82 12.12
CA HIS A 127 14.70 8.08 12.68
C HIS A 127 14.49 8.67 14.08
N VAL A 128 14.69 7.86 15.11
CA VAL A 128 14.83 8.36 16.49
C VAL A 128 16.31 8.68 16.67
N ILE A 129 16.65 9.96 16.72
CA ILE A 129 18.04 10.39 16.92
C ILE A 129 18.33 10.39 18.42
N GLY A 130 18.57 9.18 18.95
CA GLY A 130 19.30 8.98 20.20
C GLY A 130 18.47 8.77 21.46
N SER A 131 18.83 7.71 22.18
CA SER A 131 19.41 7.84 23.52
C SER A 131 20.82 7.27 23.47
#